data_AF-A0A7S3XRV7-F1
#
_entry.id   AF-A0A7S3XRV7-F1
#
_cell.length_a   1.000
_cell.length_b   1.000
_cell.length_c   1.000
_cell.angle_alpha   90.00
_cell.angle_beta   90.00
_cell.angle_gamma   90.00
#
_symmetry.space_group_name_H-M   'P 1'
#
loop_
_entity.id
_entity.type
_entity.pdbx_description
1 polymer ?
#
loop_
_entity_poly.entity_id
_entity_poly.type
_entity_poly.pdbx_seq_one_letter_code
_entity_poly.pdbx_strand_id
1 'polypeptide(L)'
;TRETEFVVPCSHCEVENARRLCKECGEVFCAACYDELHAKGKRTGHTFSVVPMCGNCKYQHAARRCEDCHLPLQADRALLCDVCFLADHARHKFKFLLNVCVECRQYVGRVRCHGCLGDLYCLGCFDRLHRFGNKLHHAHERLRYYTMAMRVADKISVQTGQDPATRKAREAKAAAE
;
A
#
# COMPACT_ATOMS: atom_id res chain seq x y z
N THR A 1 19.09 -0.31 -5.35
CA THR A 1 18.41 1.00 -5.29
C THR A 1 16.88 0.89 -5.37
N ARG A 2 16.28 0.03 -6.21
CA ARG A 2 14.81 -0.18 -6.27
C ARG A 2 14.15 -0.84 -5.05
N GLU A 3 14.93 -1.50 -4.18
CA GLU A 3 14.43 -2.24 -3.01
C GLU A 3 13.96 -1.36 -1.85
N THR A 4 14.40 -0.10 -1.79
CA THR A 4 14.08 0.86 -0.72
C THR A 4 13.17 1.99 -1.21
N GLU A 5 13.15 2.25 -2.53
CA GLU A 5 12.27 3.24 -3.15
C GLU A 5 10.81 2.79 -3.08
N PHE A 6 9.95 3.59 -2.46
CA PHE A 6 8.51 3.36 -2.40
C PHE A 6 7.77 4.27 -3.37
N VAL A 7 7.56 3.78 -4.59
CA VAL A 7 6.82 4.44 -5.65
C VAL A 7 5.58 3.61 -5.97
N VAL A 8 4.43 4.26 -6.03
CA VAL A 8 3.13 3.63 -6.30
C VAL A 8 2.62 4.12 -7.65
N PRO A 9 2.82 3.35 -8.74
CA PRO A 9 2.30 3.72 -10.05
C PRO A 9 0.78 3.56 -10.09
N CYS A 10 0.13 4.38 -10.92
CA CYS A 10 -1.29 4.28 -11.25
C CYS A 10 -1.65 2.86 -11.71
N SER A 11 -2.71 2.27 -11.16
CA SER A 11 -3.20 0.95 -11.58
C SER A 11 -3.73 0.91 -13.02
N HIS A 12 -4.01 2.07 -13.62
CA HIS A 12 -4.53 2.14 -14.99
C HIS A 12 -3.45 2.38 -16.03
N CYS A 13 -2.72 3.49 -15.94
CA CYS A 13 -1.72 3.84 -16.95
C CYS A 13 -0.32 3.32 -16.64
N GLU A 14 -0.03 2.96 -15.38
CA GLU A 14 1.30 2.51 -14.90
C GLU A 14 2.48 3.48 -15.13
N VAL A 15 2.23 4.64 -15.74
CA VAL A 15 3.23 5.67 -16.02
C VAL A 15 3.33 6.68 -14.87
N GLU A 16 2.19 7.24 -14.47
CA GLU A 16 2.15 8.31 -13.47
C GLU A 16 2.01 7.79 -12.03
N ASN A 17 2.51 8.57 -11.09
CA ASN A 17 2.36 8.27 -9.67
C ASN A 17 0.90 8.41 -9.22
N ALA A 18 0.43 7.42 -8.47
CA ALA A 18 -0.91 7.45 -7.92
C ALA A 18 -1.07 8.60 -6.91
N ARG A 19 -2.22 9.29 -6.97
CA ARG A 19 -2.59 10.39 -6.08
C ARG A 19 -3.89 10.11 -5.33
N ARG A 20 -4.67 9.14 -5.79
CA ARG A 20 -6.00 8.81 -5.26
C ARG A 20 -6.13 7.30 -5.06
N LEU A 21 -6.56 6.89 -3.88
CA LEU A 21 -6.99 5.54 -3.57
C LEU A 21 -8.51 5.54 -3.57
N CYS A 22 -9.11 4.82 -4.52
CA CYS A 22 -10.55 4.62 -4.57
C CYS A 22 -10.97 3.69 -3.43
N LYS A 23 -11.91 4.13 -2.58
CA LYS A 23 -12.28 3.36 -1.38
C LYS A 23 -13.08 2.10 -1.72
N GLU A 24 -13.85 2.15 -2.78
CA GLU A 24 -14.75 1.10 -3.23
C GLU A 24 -14.05 0.12 -4.17
N CYS A 25 -13.15 0.59 -5.04
CA CYS A 25 -12.34 -0.29 -5.88
C CYS A 25 -11.18 -0.93 -5.09
N GLY A 26 -10.67 -0.27 -4.05
CA GLY A 26 -9.43 -0.66 -3.37
C GLY A 26 -8.17 -0.43 -4.20
N GLU A 27 -8.27 0.32 -5.29
CA GLU A 27 -7.20 0.56 -6.26
C GLU A 27 -6.72 2.01 -6.27
N VAL A 28 -5.48 2.20 -6.74
CA VAL A 28 -4.79 3.49 -6.76
C VAL A 28 -4.67 4.04 -8.16
N PHE A 29 -4.93 5.33 -8.33
CA PHE A 29 -4.95 6.00 -9.62
C PHE A 29 -4.18 7.31 -9.56
N CYS A 30 -3.56 7.71 -10.68
CA CYS A 30 -3.19 9.11 -10.87
C CYS A 30 -4.46 9.97 -10.95
N ALA A 31 -4.32 11.29 -10.78
CA ALA A 31 -5.48 12.18 -10.75
C ALA A 31 -6.31 12.10 -12.05
N ALA A 32 -5.65 12.16 -13.21
CA ALA A 32 -6.30 12.12 -14.52
C ALA A 32 -7.07 10.81 -14.75
N CYS A 33 -6.44 9.65 -14.54
CA CYS A 33 -7.11 8.36 -14.72
C CYS A 33 -8.27 8.17 -13.73
N TYR A 34 -8.16 8.70 -12.51
CA TYR A 34 -9.28 8.65 -11.58
C TYR A 34 -10.47 9.45 -12.13
N ASP A 35 -10.23 10.71 -12.51
CA ASP A 35 -11.28 11.60 -13.01
C ASP A 35 -11.94 11.03 -14.27
N GLU A 36 -11.18 10.46 -15.20
CA GLU A 36 -11.72 9.85 -16.41
C GLU A 36 -12.54 8.58 -16.12
N LEU A 37 -11.98 7.64 -15.35
CA LEU A 37 -12.61 6.34 -15.10
C LEU A 37 -13.76 6.39 -14.09
N HIS A 38 -13.79 7.40 -13.22
CA HIS A 38 -14.82 7.58 -12.21
C HIS A 38 -15.80 8.71 -12.55
N ALA A 39 -15.66 9.39 -13.69
CA ALA A 39 -16.68 10.36 -14.14
C ALA A 39 -17.94 9.70 -14.74
N LYS A 40 -17.91 8.40 -15.06
CA LYS A 40 -18.99 7.75 -15.82
C LYS A 40 -19.38 6.37 -15.26
N GLY A 41 -20.63 5.99 -15.52
CA GLY A 41 -21.17 4.66 -15.22
C GLY A 41 -21.22 4.34 -13.72
N LYS A 42 -21.02 3.06 -13.39
CA LYS A 42 -21.15 2.52 -12.02
C LYS A 42 -20.13 3.08 -11.01
N ARG A 43 -19.08 3.77 -11.48
CA ARG A 43 -17.97 4.30 -10.66
C ARG A 43 -18.13 5.76 -10.25
N THR A 44 -19.19 6.44 -10.72
CA THR A 44 -19.48 7.86 -10.43
C THR A 44 -19.68 8.20 -8.96
N GLY A 45 -20.24 7.26 -8.19
CA GLY A 45 -20.45 7.44 -6.75
C GLY A 45 -19.26 7.04 -5.89
N HIS A 46 -18.16 6.57 -6.47
CA HIS A 46 -17.00 6.15 -5.69
C HIS A 46 -16.28 7.36 -5.11
N THR A 47 -15.76 7.19 -3.90
CA THR A 47 -14.99 8.21 -3.20
C THR A 47 -13.52 7.83 -3.16
N PHE A 48 -12.65 8.81 -2.91
CA PHE A 48 -11.22 8.54 -2.77
C PHE A 48 -10.62 9.13 -1.51
N SER A 49 -9.52 8.53 -1.08
CA SER A 49 -8.57 9.15 -0.16
C SER A 49 -7.30 9.55 -0.90
N VAL A 50 -6.64 10.60 -0.44
CA VAL A 50 -5.38 11.06 -1.02
C VAL A 50 -4.27 10.05 -0.72
N VAL A 51 -3.47 9.75 -1.74
CA VAL A 51 -2.22 8.99 -1.60
C VAL A 51 -1.09 10.02 -1.47
N PRO A 52 -0.56 10.26 -0.27
CA PRO A 52 0.39 11.33 -0.01
C PRO A 52 1.75 11.04 -0.64
N MET A 53 2.37 12.08 -1.19
CA MET A 53 3.78 12.04 -1.58
C MET A 53 4.68 12.47 -0.42
N CYS A 54 5.94 12.05 -0.49
CA CYS A 54 6.99 12.56 0.37
C CYS A 54 7.14 14.07 0.16
N GLY A 55 7.00 14.85 1.23
CA GLY A 55 7.16 16.28 1.25
C GLY A 55 8.59 16.77 1.01
N ASN A 56 9.59 15.89 1.17
CA ASN A 56 10.98 16.23 0.90
C ASN A 56 11.33 16.00 -0.58
N CYS A 57 11.30 14.74 -1.06
CA CYS A 57 11.74 14.42 -2.42
C CYS A 57 10.66 14.58 -3.50
N LYS A 58 9.37 14.64 -3.13
CA LYS A 58 8.21 14.72 -4.04
C LYS A 58 8.11 13.61 -5.12
N TYR A 59 9.01 12.63 -5.08
CA TYR A 59 9.11 11.52 -6.02
C TYR A 59 8.53 10.21 -5.46
N GLN A 60 8.84 9.88 -4.21
CA GLN A 60 8.32 8.69 -3.52
C GLN A 60 7.04 9.01 -2.75
N HIS A 61 6.24 7.99 -2.48
CA HIS A 61 5.07 8.11 -1.63
C HIS A 61 5.46 8.18 -0.15
N ALA A 62 4.68 8.93 0.63
CA ALA A 62 4.91 9.04 2.06
C ALA A 62 4.49 7.75 2.77
N ALA A 63 5.39 7.22 3.60
CA ALA A 63 5.16 6.06 4.45
C ALA A 63 4.74 6.49 5.87
N ARG A 64 5.13 7.71 6.27
CA ARG A 64 5.04 8.19 7.65
C ARG A 64 4.69 9.67 7.70
N ARG A 65 4.15 10.07 8.85
CA ARG A 65 4.03 11.46 9.28
C ARG A 65 4.97 11.69 10.46
N CYS A 66 5.90 12.62 10.31
CA CYS A 66 6.69 13.16 11.41
C CYS A 66 5.80 14.01 12.33
N GLU A 67 5.92 13.81 13.63
CA GLU A 67 5.18 14.53 14.68
C GLU A 67 6.07 15.52 15.43
N ASP A 68 7.32 15.73 15.02
CA ASP A 68 8.17 16.77 15.62
C ASP A 68 8.36 17.95 14.66
N CYS A 69 8.24 17.71 13.34
CA CYS A 69 8.38 18.75 12.32
C CYS A 69 7.04 19.46 12.06
N HIS A 70 6.68 20.38 12.95
CA HIS A 70 5.39 21.09 12.94
C HIS A 70 5.46 22.55 12.47
N LEU A 71 6.48 22.93 11.68
CA LEU A 71 6.56 24.34 11.26
C LEU A 71 5.31 24.74 10.47
N PRO A 72 4.59 25.81 10.87
CA PRO A 72 3.27 26.19 10.32
C PRO A 72 3.26 26.42 8.80
N LEU A 73 4.42 26.68 8.21
CA LEU A 73 4.58 27.00 6.79
C LEU A 73 4.81 25.76 5.89
N GLN A 74 4.90 24.55 6.45
CA GLN A 74 5.35 23.36 5.70
C GLN A 74 4.65 22.05 6.12
N ALA A 75 3.32 22.06 6.28
CA ALA A 75 2.53 20.86 6.62
C ALA A 75 2.80 19.64 5.73
N ASP A 76 3.11 19.89 4.45
CA ASP A 76 3.51 18.87 3.48
C ASP A 76 4.84 18.18 3.82
N ARG A 77 5.80 18.87 4.47
CA ARG A 77 7.12 18.31 4.81
C ARG A 77 7.09 17.33 5.98
N ALA A 78 6.00 17.31 6.76
CA ALA A 78 5.82 16.29 7.79
C ALA A 78 5.56 14.89 7.18
N LEU A 79 5.13 14.79 5.92
CA LEU A 79 4.91 13.53 5.24
C LEU A 79 6.19 13.06 4.57
N LEU A 80 6.72 11.90 4.94
CA LEU A 80 8.04 11.45 4.49
C LEU A 80 7.99 10.01 3.98
N CYS A 81 8.75 9.72 2.92
CA CYS A 81 9.06 8.33 2.54
C CYS A 81 10.07 7.72 3.52
N ASP A 82 10.22 6.40 3.50
CA ASP A 82 11.14 5.71 4.41
C ASP A 82 12.59 6.21 4.26
N VAL A 83 13.05 6.46 3.04
CA VAL A 83 14.42 6.92 2.77
C VAL A 83 14.68 8.30 3.35
N CYS A 84 13.84 9.30 3.04
CA CYS A 84 14.00 10.65 3.57
C CYS A 84 13.81 10.71 5.09
N PHE A 85 12.92 9.88 5.64
CA PHE A 85 12.75 9.80 7.09
C PHE A 85 14.02 9.25 7.78
N LEU A 86 14.58 8.15 7.25
CA LEU A 86 15.77 7.53 7.84
C LEU A 86 17.03 8.40 7.70
N ALA A 87 17.15 9.17 6.61
CA ALA A 87 18.29 10.06 6.39
C ALA A 87 18.32 11.20 7.43
N ASP A 88 17.20 11.90 7.62
CA ASP A 88 17.22 13.19 8.31
C ASP A 88 16.33 13.25 9.57
N HIS A 89 15.47 12.26 9.80
CA HIS A 89 14.41 12.29 10.82
C HIS A 89 14.37 11.04 11.71
N ALA A 90 15.40 10.19 11.68
CA ALA A 90 15.41 8.90 12.37
C ALA A 90 15.20 9.00 13.91
N ARG A 91 15.48 10.16 14.52
CA ARG A 91 15.30 10.43 15.96
C ARG A 91 13.98 11.10 16.30
N HIS A 92 13.19 11.51 15.31
CA HIS A 92 11.91 12.18 15.55
C HIS A 92 10.80 11.17 15.82
N LYS A 93 9.78 11.63 16.55
CA LYS A 93 8.51 10.92 16.71
C LYS A 93 7.74 10.93 15.41
N PHE A 94 7.05 9.84 15.14
CA PHE A 94 6.31 9.68 13.90
C PHE A 94 5.19 8.66 14.05
N LYS A 95 4.23 8.74 13.12
CA LYS A 95 3.18 7.74 12.90
C LYS A 95 3.27 7.15 11.51
N PHE A 96 3.10 5.84 11.41
CA PHE A 96 2.99 5.17 10.12
C PHE A 96 1.64 5.49 9.45
N LEU A 97 1.69 5.73 8.15
CA LEU A 97 0.51 5.86 7.29
C LEU A 97 0.13 4.49 6.69
N LEU A 98 1.12 3.61 6.55
CA LEU A 98 1.03 2.34 5.84
C LEU A 98 1.51 1.18 6.69
N ASN A 99 1.12 -0.03 6.29
CA ASN A 99 1.65 -1.23 6.91
C ASN A 99 3.13 -1.41 6.60
N VAL A 100 3.87 -1.88 7.60
CA VAL A 100 5.32 -2.05 7.52
C VAL A 100 5.70 -3.51 7.47
N CYS A 101 6.91 -3.75 6.99
CA CYS A 101 7.58 -5.04 7.03
C CYS A 101 7.62 -5.60 8.46
N VAL A 102 7.16 -6.83 8.67
CA VAL A 102 7.21 -7.52 9.98
C VAL A 102 8.65 -7.71 10.46
N GLU A 103 9.57 -7.93 9.53
CA GLU A 103 10.98 -8.26 9.83
C GLU A 103 11.77 -7.04 10.25
N CYS A 104 11.89 -6.03 9.39
CA CYS A 104 12.76 -4.88 9.67
C CYS A 104 12.03 -3.73 10.38
N ARG A 105 10.69 -3.65 10.28
CA ARG A 105 9.87 -2.53 10.79
C ARG A 105 10.31 -1.14 10.31
N GLN A 106 11.13 -1.09 9.26
CA GLN A 106 11.75 0.13 8.73
C GLN A 106 11.25 0.52 7.35
N TYR A 107 10.60 -0.39 6.63
CA TYR A 107 10.12 -0.11 5.27
C TYR A 107 8.67 -0.56 5.13
N VAL A 108 7.94 0.11 4.25
CA VAL A 108 6.58 -0.29 3.87
C VAL A 108 6.55 -1.75 3.42
N GLY A 109 5.56 -2.47 3.94
CA GLY A 109 5.25 -3.83 3.52
C GLY A 109 4.59 -3.81 2.13
N ARG A 110 5.27 -4.41 1.15
CA ARG A 110 4.88 -4.42 -0.26
C ARG A 110 4.52 -5.80 -0.78
N VAL A 111 4.84 -6.84 -0.01
CA VAL A 111 4.50 -8.22 -0.34
C VAL A 111 3.73 -8.78 0.84
N ARG A 112 2.56 -9.36 0.56
CA ARG A 112 1.86 -10.20 1.54
C ARG A 112 2.12 -11.65 1.19
N CYS A 113 2.60 -12.41 2.16
CA CYS A 113 2.86 -13.84 1.98
C CYS A 113 1.74 -14.65 2.62
N HIS A 114 1.00 -15.43 1.84
CA HIS A 114 -0.10 -16.26 2.35
C HIS A 114 0.43 -17.48 3.12
N GLY A 115 1.59 -18.01 2.75
CA GLY A 115 2.25 -19.10 3.47
C GLY A 115 2.83 -18.70 4.84
N CYS A 116 3.07 -17.40 5.06
CA CYS A 116 3.53 -16.83 6.33
C CYS A 116 2.38 -16.15 7.07
N LEU A 117 1.21 -16.79 7.16
CA LEU A 117 0.03 -16.28 7.89
C LEU A 117 -0.43 -14.87 7.46
N GLY A 118 -0.17 -14.48 6.21
CA GLY A 118 -0.52 -13.14 5.70
C GLY A 118 0.46 -12.04 6.12
N ASP A 119 1.66 -12.40 6.57
CA ASP A 119 2.69 -11.45 6.96
C ASP A 119 3.15 -10.55 5.80
N LEU A 120 3.50 -9.32 6.17
CA LEU A 120 3.86 -8.27 5.23
C LEU A 120 5.37 -8.03 5.24
N TYR A 121 5.97 -7.99 4.06
CA TYR A 121 7.41 -7.84 3.88
C TYR A 121 7.71 -6.67 2.95
N CYS A 122 8.79 -5.93 3.21
CA CYS A 122 9.40 -5.07 2.19
C CYS A 122 10.13 -5.94 1.15
N LEU A 123 10.45 -5.38 -0.02
CA LEU A 123 11.05 -6.16 -1.12
C LEU A 123 12.37 -6.81 -0.70
N GLY A 124 13.29 -6.05 -0.10
CA GLY A 124 14.59 -6.60 0.30
C GLY A 124 14.51 -7.69 1.39
N CYS A 125 13.54 -7.60 2.32
CA CYS A 125 13.34 -8.67 3.30
C CYS A 125 12.64 -9.89 2.69
N PHE A 126 11.67 -9.67 1.80
CA PHE A 126 10.98 -10.75 1.10
C PHE A 126 11.98 -11.56 0.26
N ASP A 127 12.74 -10.88 -0.60
CA ASP A 127 13.71 -11.52 -1.50
C ASP A 127 14.78 -12.26 -0.70
N ARG A 128 15.24 -11.73 0.44
CA ARG A 128 16.21 -12.42 1.30
C ARG A 128 15.65 -13.68 1.96
N LEU A 129 14.40 -13.65 2.44
CA LEU A 129 13.82 -14.71 3.27
C LEU A 129 13.03 -15.76 2.49
N HIS A 130 12.53 -15.42 1.30
CA HIS A 130 11.71 -16.30 0.46
C HIS A 130 12.44 -16.80 -0.79
N ARG A 131 13.77 -16.62 -0.87
CA ARG A 131 14.59 -17.16 -1.97
C ARG A 131 15.10 -18.58 -1.75
N PHE A 132 14.91 -19.17 -0.57
CA PHE A 132 15.47 -20.49 -0.21
C PHE A 132 14.49 -21.36 0.59
N GLY A 133 14.71 -22.68 0.51
CA GLY A 133 13.96 -23.68 1.26
C GLY A 133 12.46 -23.68 0.94
N ASN A 134 11.65 -24.18 1.88
CA ASN A 134 10.21 -24.32 1.69
C ASN A 134 9.48 -22.98 1.46
N LYS A 135 10.08 -21.87 1.93
CA LYS A 135 9.51 -20.52 1.78
C LYS A 135 9.49 -20.02 0.33
N LEU A 136 10.27 -20.64 -0.56
CA LEU A 136 10.27 -20.33 -2.00
C LEU A 136 8.92 -20.61 -2.66
N HIS A 137 8.18 -21.60 -2.15
CA HIS A 137 6.91 -22.03 -2.73
C HIS A 137 5.69 -21.33 -2.11
N HIS A 138 5.91 -20.40 -1.18
CA HIS A 138 4.79 -19.70 -0.57
C HIS A 138 4.09 -18.79 -1.58
N ALA A 139 2.77 -18.96 -1.72
CA ALA A 139 1.94 -18.04 -2.48
C ALA A 139 2.03 -16.63 -1.87
N HIS A 140 2.16 -15.62 -2.71
CA HIS A 140 2.31 -14.23 -2.29
C HIS A 140 1.66 -13.27 -3.28
N GLU A 141 1.28 -12.08 -2.80
CA GLU A 141 0.76 -11.00 -3.61
C GLU A 141 1.54 -9.70 -3.41
N ARG A 142 1.65 -8.89 -4.47
CA ARG A 142 2.29 -7.57 -4.43
C ARG A 142 1.23 -6.52 -4.13
N LEU A 143 1.41 -5.80 -3.03
CA LEU A 143 0.52 -4.73 -2.60
C LEU A 143 1.06 -3.39 -3.10
N ARG A 144 0.30 -2.71 -3.96
CA ARG A 144 0.67 -1.37 -4.46
C ARG A 144 0.60 -0.33 -3.35
N TYR A 145 -0.49 -0.32 -2.58
CA TYR A 145 -0.71 0.61 -1.49
C TYR A 145 -1.64 -0.01 -0.45
N TYR A 146 -1.13 -0.25 0.76
CA TYR A 146 -1.87 -1.00 1.78
C TYR A 146 -1.87 -0.28 3.12
N THR A 147 -2.98 0.42 3.38
CA THR A 147 -3.17 1.26 4.56
C THR A 147 -3.57 0.44 5.79
N MET A 148 -3.43 1.04 6.98
CA MET A 148 -3.96 0.45 8.22
C MET A 148 -5.44 0.10 8.12
N ALA A 149 -6.24 1.00 7.53
CA ALA A 149 -7.68 0.81 7.36
C ALA A 149 -7.99 -0.43 6.52
N MET A 150 -7.24 -0.66 5.42
CA MET A 150 -7.39 -1.86 4.60
C MET A 150 -7.05 -3.13 5.39
N ARG A 151 -6.02 -3.09 6.24
CA ARG A 151 -5.68 -4.23 7.11
C ARG A 151 -6.75 -4.55 8.14
N VAL A 152 -7.36 -3.53 8.72
CA VAL A 152 -8.49 -3.71 9.63
C VAL A 152 -9.68 -4.30 8.87
N ALA A 153 -10.00 -3.78 7.69
CA ALA A 153 -11.08 -4.29 6.85
C ALA A 153 -10.86 -5.77 6.47
N ASP A 154 -9.67 -6.14 6.02
CA ASP A 154 -9.34 -7.54 5.68
C ASP A 154 -9.57 -8.48 6.88
N LYS A 155 -9.14 -8.08 8.08
CA LYS A 155 -9.35 -8.89 9.29
C LYS A 155 -10.84 -9.07 9.61
N ILE A 156 -11.65 -8.01 9.45
CA ILE A 156 -13.09 -8.07 9.67
C ILE A 156 -13.75 -8.99 8.64
N SER A 157 -13.39 -8.89 7.35
CA SER A 157 -13.92 -9.74 6.29
C SER A 157 -13.64 -11.23 6.53
N VAL A 158 -12.44 -11.56 7.03
CA VAL A 158 -12.07 -12.93 7.41
C VAL A 158 -12.91 -13.42 8.59
N GLN A 159 -13.08 -12.60 9.64
CA GLN A 159 -13.86 -12.97 10.82
C GLN A 159 -15.36 -13.10 10.54
N THR A 160 -15.89 -12.33 9.61
CA THR A 160 -17.31 -12.32 9.22
C THR A 160 -17.65 -13.31 8.11
N GLY A 161 -16.66 -14.05 7.58
CA GLY A 161 -16.87 -15.05 6.52
C GLY A 161 -17.24 -14.45 5.15
N GLN A 162 -17.00 -13.15 4.94
CA GLN A 162 -17.29 -12.41 3.70
C GLN A 162 -16.03 -12.22 2.84
N ASP A 163 -15.05 -13.11 2.96
CA ASP A 163 -13.78 -13.00 2.26
C ASP A 163 -13.98 -12.96 0.72
N PRO A 164 -13.57 -11.89 0.03
CA PRO A 164 -13.67 -11.78 -1.43
C PRO A 164 -13.03 -12.96 -2.19
N ALA A 165 -12.00 -13.61 -1.61
CA ALA A 165 -11.37 -14.80 -2.18
C ALA A 165 -12.33 -16.00 -2.16
N THR A 166 -13.10 -16.18 -1.08
CA THR A 166 -14.11 -17.26 -0.98
C THR A 166 -15.33 -17.01 -1.87
N ARG A 167 -15.70 -15.75 -2.08
CA ARG A 167 -16.78 -15.37 -3.00
C ARG A 167 -16.40 -15.58 -4.47
N LYS A 168 -15.20 -15.14 -4.90
CA LYS A 168 -14.71 -15.42 -6.27
C LYS A 168 -14.56 -16.91 -6.54
N ALA A 169 -14.12 -17.70 -5.56
CA ALA A 169 -14.05 -19.16 -5.70
C ALA A 169 -15.44 -19.82 -5.82
N ARG A 170 -16.45 -19.32 -5.09
CA ARG A 170 -17.85 -19.76 -5.21
C ARG A 170 -18.48 -19.36 -6.54
N GLU A 171 -18.25 -18.13 -7.01
CA GLU A 171 -18.75 -17.63 -8.30
C GLU A 171 -18.09 -18.35 -9.48
N ALA A 172 -16.78 -18.65 -9.41
CA ALA A 172 -16.09 -19.44 -10.43
C ALA A 172 -16.54 -20.90 -10.47
N LYS A 173 -16.91 -21.49 -9.33
CA LYS A 173 -17.47 -22.85 -9.25
C LYS A 173 -18.90 -22.90 -9.81
N ALA A 174 -19.72 -21.88 -9.55
CA ALA A 174 -21.08 -21.78 -10.07
C ALA A 174 -21.16 -21.43 -11.58
N ALA A 175 -20.07 -20.92 -12.17
CA ALA A 175 -19.98 -20.67 -13.62
C ALA A 175 -19.42 -21.87 -14.40
N ALA A 176 -19.02 -22.94 -13.71
CA ALA A 176 -18.48 -24.17 -14.29
C ALA A 176 -19.47 -25.37 -14.21
N GLU A 177 -20.68 -25.12 -13.70
CA GLU A 177 -21.86 -26.02 -13.70
C GLU A 177 -22.91 -25.47 -14.67
#